data_AF-A0A353DFW7-F1
#
_entry.id   AF-A0A353DFW7-F1
#
_cell.length_a   1.000
_cell.length_b   1.000
_cell.length_c   1.000
_cell.angle_alpha   90.00
_cell.angle_beta   90.00
_cell.angle_gamma   90.00
#
_symmetry.space_group_name_H-M   'P 1'
#
loop_
_entity.id
_entity.type
_entity.pdbx_description
1 polymer ?
#
loop_
_entity_poly.entity_id
_entity_poly.type
_entity_poly.pdbx_seq_one_letter_code
_entity_poly.pdbx_strand_id
1 'polypeptide(L)'
;REIGELIRDGRLGVLIREVANLESVRYWHDQLLFEEEREDGEVFYHWHREKSRWMTCEAEKMVTAWIPLMDFSWEMGPITIVPEGRDLREMKRMILKAGDLVLFGSGTLHGNPPNFGKQARRALAAHFASGEISYRPYGKFSHVNERLVQRRGGVPDFQDERVCPVVA
;
A
#
# COMPACT_ATOMS: atom_id res chain seq x y z
N ARG A 1 -11.62 -2.39 -13.89
CA ARG A 1 -11.82 -1.07 -14.51
C ARG A 1 -12.09 -0.02 -13.44
N GLU A 2 -13.13 -0.20 -12.62
CA GLU A 2 -13.54 0.76 -11.57
C GLU A 2 -12.46 1.05 -10.50
N ILE A 3 -11.77 0.03 -9.97
CA ILE A 3 -10.70 0.25 -8.98
C ILE A 3 -9.55 1.10 -9.56
N GLY A 4 -9.15 0.82 -10.80
CA GLY A 4 -8.09 1.57 -11.47
C GLY A 4 -8.46 3.03 -11.72
N GLU A 5 -9.73 3.31 -12.03
CA GLU A 5 -10.25 4.67 -12.15
C GLU A 5 -10.22 5.38 -10.78
N LEU A 6 -10.72 4.72 -9.72
CA LEU A 6 -10.73 5.29 -8.35
C LEU A 6 -9.34 5.70 -7.85
N ILE A 7 -8.33 4.85 -8.02
CA ILE A 7 -6.99 5.11 -7.46
C ILE A 7 -6.14 6.05 -8.33
N ARG A 8 -6.53 6.26 -9.59
CA ARG A 8 -5.77 7.08 -10.56
C ARG A 8 -6.49 8.35 -11.03
N ASP A 9 -7.70 8.63 -10.54
CA ASP A 9 -8.44 9.86 -10.89
C ASP A 9 -7.85 11.15 -10.29
N GLY A 10 -6.89 11.00 -9.38
CA GLY A 10 -6.13 12.10 -8.77
C GLY A 10 -6.65 12.63 -7.44
N ARG A 11 -7.90 12.35 -7.05
CA ARG A 11 -8.47 12.83 -5.77
C ARG A 11 -7.69 12.30 -4.57
N LEU A 12 -7.39 11.00 -4.58
CA LEU A 12 -6.55 10.38 -3.55
C LEU A 12 -5.09 10.87 -3.66
N GLY A 13 -4.59 11.10 -4.87
CA GLY A 13 -3.26 11.64 -5.12
C GLY A 13 -3.06 13.01 -4.46
N VAL A 14 -4.03 13.91 -4.57
CA VAL A 14 -3.97 15.26 -3.97
C VAL A 14 -3.87 15.18 -2.45
N LEU A 15 -4.71 14.36 -1.82
CA LEU A 15 -4.68 14.16 -0.37
C LEU A 15 -3.33 13.60 0.09
N ILE A 16 -2.79 12.61 -0.63
CA ILE A 16 -1.48 12.02 -0.32
C ILE A 16 -0.37 13.06 -0.47
N ARG A 17 -0.40 13.86 -1.55
CA ARG A 17 0.57 14.93 -1.79
C ARG A 17 0.62 15.92 -0.63
N GLU A 18 -0.55 16.35 -0.16
CA GLU A 18 -0.70 17.28 0.96
C GLU A 18 -0.23 16.66 2.28
N VAL A 19 -0.73 15.48 2.64
CA VAL A 19 -0.39 14.80 3.90
C VAL A 19 1.09 14.43 3.96
N ALA A 20 1.67 14.01 2.84
CA ALA A 20 3.07 13.61 2.77
C ALA A 20 4.03 14.78 2.46
N ASN A 21 3.51 15.99 2.22
CA ASN A 21 4.28 17.17 1.79
C ASN A 21 5.23 16.85 0.62
N LEU A 22 4.64 16.52 -0.53
CA LEU A 22 5.34 16.17 -1.77
C LEU A 22 5.05 17.21 -2.86
N GLU A 23 6.00 17.40 -3.78
CA GLU A 23 5.79 18.28 -4.94
C GLU A 23 4.83 17.66 -5.96
N SER A 24 4.97 16.34 -6.19
CA SER A 24 4.09 15.55 -7.04
C SER A 24 4.03 14.10 -6.58
N VAL A 25 2.97 13.40 -6.97
CA VAL A 25 2.71 12.00 -6.58
C VAL A 25 2.42 11.18 -7.83
N ARG A 26 3.02 9.99 -7.89
CA ARG A 26 2.74 8.96 -8.89
C ARG A 26 2.05 7.76 -8.26
N TYR A 27 1.11 7.18 -9.00
CA TYR A 27 0.63 5.84 -8.69
C TYR A 27 1.79 4.83 -8.87
N TRP A 28 1.91 3.86 -7.97
CA TRP A 28 2.94 2.81 -8.04
C TRP A 28 2.34 1.42 -8.24
N HIS A 29 1.55 0.93 -7.31
CA HIS A 29 1.03 -0.44 -7.32
C HIS A 29 -0.25 -0.54 -6.49
N ASP A 30 -1.11 -1.51 -6.78
CA ASP A 30 -2.28 -1.79 -5.95
C ASP A 30 -2.54 -3.29 -5.80
N GLN A 31 -3.21 -3.64 -4.71
CA GLN A 31 -3.59 -4.99 -4.36
C GLN A 31 -5.00 -5.00 -3.77
N LEU A 32 -5.87 -5.84 -4.34
CA LEU A 32 -7.10 -6.24 -3.67
C LEU A 32 -6.77 -7.30 -2.62
N LEU A 33 -7.08 -7.00 -1.38
CA LEU A 33 -6.89 -7.86 -0.23
C LEU A 33 -8.19 -8.60 0.06
N PHE A 34 -8.12 -9.93 0.08
CA PHE A 34 -9.23 -10.81 0.41
C PHE A 34 -8.74 -11.85 1.42
N GLU A 35 -9.43 -11.97 2.54
CA GLU A 35 -9.13 -13.00 3.56
C GLU A 35 -10.44 -13.65 4.01
N GLU A 36 -10.50 -14.97 3.87
CA GLU A 36 -11.61 -15.81 4.33
C GLU A 36 -11.69 -15.83 5.85
N GLU A 37 -12.91 -15.99 6.36
CA GLU A 37 -13.11 -16.31 7.77
C GLU A 37 -12.45 -17.64 8.15
N ARG A 38 -11.99 -17.71 9.41
CA ARG A 38 -11.44 -18.92 10.02
C ARG A 38 -12.10 -19.11 11.37
N GLU A 39 -12.31 -20.36 11.77
CA GLU A 39 -12.90 -20.69 13.07
C GLU A 39 -11.90 -20.51 14.21
N ASP A 40 -10.67 -20.97 14.01
CA ASP A 40 -9.58 -20.90 14.99
C ASP A 40 -8.21 -20.81 14.30
N GLY A 41 -7.15 -20.71 15.11
CA GLY A 41 -5.77 -20.69 14.64
C GLY A 41 -4.87 -19.73 15.41
N GLU A 42 -3.57 -19.82 15.16
CA GLU A 42 -2.60 -18.92 15.77
C GLU A 42 -2.76 -17.48 15.23
N VAL A 43 -2.68 -16.51 16.14
CA VAL A 43 -2.72 -15.10 15.75
C VAL A 43 -1.36 -14.71 15.17
N PHE A 44 -1.27 -14.74 13.83
CA PHE A 44 -0.11 -14.25 13.10
C PHE A 44 -0.46 -13.03 12.25
N TYR A 45 0.16 -11.89 12.53
CA TYR A 45 -0.17 -10.61 11.89
C TYR A 45 0.48 -10.41 10.51
N HIS A 46 1.35 -11.32 10.08
CA HIS A 46 2.16 -11.14 8.87
C HIS A 46 2.89 -9.78 8.86
N TRP A 47 3.57 -9.44 9.96
CA TRP A 47 4.24 -8.14 10.13
C TRP A 47 5.25 -7.86 9.01
N HIS A 48 5.12 -6.71 8.36
CA HIS A 48 6.04 -6.29 7.31
C HIS A 48 6.09 -4.76 7.16
N ARG A 49 7.01 -4.31 6.31
CA ARG A 49 7.12 -2.93 5.84
C ARG A 49 7.08 -2.97 4.32
N GLU A 50 6.31 -2.09 3.69
CA GLU A 50 6.24 -2.11 2.23
C GLU A 50 7.59 -1.79 1.57
N LYS A 51 8.46 -1.06 2.26
CA LYS A 51 9.82 -0.78 1.79
C LYS A 51 10.58 -2.06 1.41
N SER A 52 10.35 -3.20 2.09
CA SER A 52 11.02 -4.46 1.74
C SER A 52 10.51 -5.09 0.44
N ARG A 53 9.38 -4.63 -0.10
CA ARG A 53 8.76 -5.11 -1.34
C ARG A 53 9.06 -4.21 -2.54
N TRP A 54 9.71 -3.07 -2.35
CA TRP A 54 9.98 -2.08 -3.39
C TRP A 54 11.48 -1.76 -3.49
N MET A 55 12.34 -2.76 -3.25
CA MET A 55 13.79 -2.55 -3.15
C MET A 55 14.44 -2.02 -4.43
N THR A 56 13.78 -2.21 -5.58
CA THR A 56 14.23 -1.68 -6.88
C THR A 56 13.68 -0.30 -7.22
N CYS A 57 12.80 0.25 -6.38
CA CYS A 57 12.19 1.57 -6.54
C CYS A 57 12.87 2.57 -5.61
N GLU A 58 13.41 3.64 -6.18
CA GLU A 58 14.02 4.76 -5.46
C GLU A 58 13.13 6.00 -5.59
N ALA A 59 12.74 6.56 -4.45
CA ALA A 59 11.84 7.71 -4.32
C ALA A 59 12.09 8.38 -2.95
N GLU A 60 11.86 9.69 -2.83
CA GLU A 60 11.91 10.44 -1.56
C GLU A 60 10.95 9.83 -0.52
N LYS A 61 9.69 9.64 -0.92
CA LYS A 61 8.67 9.01 -0.07
C LYS A 61 7.81 8.06 -0.88
N MET A 62 7.37 7.00 -0.20
CA MET A 62 6.34 6.12 -0.70
C MET A 62 5.27 5.94 0.37
N VAL A 63 4.01 6.02 -0.05
CA VAL A 63 2.84 6.07 0.82
C VAL A 63 1.85 4.99 0.39
N THR A 64 1.29 4.29 1.37
CA THR A 64 0.18 3.35 1.18
C THR A 64 -1.11 4.00 1.63
N ALA A 65 -2.14 3.90 0.78
CA ALA A 65 -3.53 4.11 1.11
C ALA A 65 -4.22 2.75 1.27
N TRP A 66 -4.68 2.48 2.49
CA TRP A 66 -5.42 1.27 2.83
C TRP A 66 -6.89 1.63 3.07
N ILE A 67 -7.79 1.01 2.30
CA ILE A 67 -9.22 1.34 2.24
C ILE A 67 -10.03 0.05 2.42
N PRO A 68 -10.82 -0.10 3.50
CA PRO A 68 -11.73 -1.23 3.62
C PRO A 68 -12.89 -1.06 2.64
N LEU A 69 -13.25 -2.14 1.95
CA LEU A 69 -14.35 -2.14 0.98
C LEU A 69 -15.70 -2.56 1.60
N MET A 70 -15.70 -2.71 2.92
CA MET A 70 -16.83 -3.12 3.75
C MET A 70 -16.57 -2.70 5.20
N ASP A 71 -17.59 -2.76 6.05
CA ASP A 71 -17.40 -2.53 7.48
C ASP A 71 -16.59 -3.66 8.13
N PHE A 72 -15.55 -3.30 8.89
CA PHE A 72 -14.73 -4.26 9.61
C PHE A 72 -15.12 -4.25 11.09
N SER A 73 -15.35 -5.44 11.65
CA SER A 73 -15.37 -5.63 13.10
C SER A 73 -13.96 -5.86 13.64
N TRP A 74 -13.80 -5.94 14.96
CA TRP A 74 -12.51 -6.22 15.58
C TRP A 74 -11.99 -7.63 15.25
N GLU A 75 -12.89 -8.61 15.22
CA GLU A 75 -12.65 -10.03 14.98
C GLU A 75 -12.23 -10.30 13.52
N MET A 76 -12.67 -9.44 12.60
CA MET A 76 -12.19 -9.46 11.22
C MET A 76 -10.72 -9.06 11.09
N GLY A 77 -10.05 -8.66 12.17
CA GLY A 77 -8.62 -8.41 12.20
C GLY A 77 -8.13 -7.23 11.36
N PRO A 78 -8.76 -6.04 11.40
CA PRO A 78 -8.38 -4.91 10.56
C PRO A 78 -6.91 -4.52 10.70
N ILE A 79 -6.45 -3.68 9.77
CA ILE A 79 -5.05 -3.26 9.72
C ILE A 79 -4.58 -2.75 11.08
N THR A 80 -3.42 -3.25 11.48
CA THR A 80 -2.73 -2.89 12.70
C THR A 80 -1.39 -2.28 12.34
N ILE A 81 -1.11 -1.09 12.86
CA ILE A 81 0.13 -0.35 12.60
C ILE A 81 0.92 -0.19 13.89
N VAL A 82 2.24 -0.16 13.78
CA VAL A 82 3.13 0.32 14.84
C VAL A 82 3.61 1.71 14.42
N PRO A 83 3.26 2.77 15.15
CA PRO A 83 3.69 4.11 14.80
C PRO A 83 5.21 4.20 14.71
N GLU A 84 5.70 5.08 13.84
CA GLU A 84 7.13 5.23 13.63
C GLU A 84 7.85 5.62 14.94
N GLY A 85 9.00 4.97 15.19
CA GLY A 85 9.77 5.17 16.43
C GLY A 85 9.13 4.59 17.69
N ARG A 86 8.11 3.72 17.56
CA ARG A 86 7.45 3.03 18.69
C ARG A 86 7.72 1.52 18.70
N ASP A 87 7.47 0.91 19.86
CA ASP A 87 7.59 -0.53 20.07
C ASP A 87 6.31 -1.28 19.65
N LEU A 88 6.41 -2.59 19.38
CA LEU A 88 5.27 -3.47 19.07
C LEU A 88 4.13 -3.38 20.10
N ARG A 89 4.45 -3.13 21.37
CA ARG A 89 3.47 -2.97 22.47
C ARG A 89 2.55 -1.75 22.29
N GLU A 90 2.94 -0.79 21.45
CA GLU A 90 2.19 0.42 21.15
C GLU A 90 1.42 0.31 19.81
N MET A 91 1.25 -0.91 19.30
CA MET A 91 0.49 -1.14 18.08
C MET A 91 -0.95 -0.61 18.18
N LYS A 92 -1.45 -0.07 17.08
CA LYS A 92 -2.81 0.44 16.95
C LYS A 92 -3.56 -0.37 15.90
N ARG A 93 -4.57 -1.11 16.35
CA ARG A 93 -5.55 -1.74 15.47
C ARG A 93 -6.74 -0.80 15.32
N MET A 94 -7.14 -0.54 14.09
CA MET A 94 -8.19 0.44 13.77
C MET A 94 -9.46 -0.28 13.33
N ILE A 95 -10.58 -0.08 14.04
CA ILE A 95 -11.90 -0.53 13.57
C ILE A 95 -12.34 0.49 12.52
N LEU A 96 -12.63 0.01 11.30
CA LEU A 96 -12.85 0.87 10.13
C LEU A 96 -14.18 0.53 9.45
N LYS A 97 -14.83 1.56 8.91
CA LYS A 97 -16.04 1.49 8.10
C LYS A 97 -15.72 1.49 6.61
N ALA A 98 -16.61 0.96 5.80
CA ALA A 98 -16.43 0.93 4.35
C ALA A 98 -16.11 2.34 3.82
N GLY A 99 -15.00 2.47 3.08
CA GLY A 99 -14.55 3.75 2.52
C GLY A 99 -13.71 4.63 3.45
N ASP A 100 -13.48 4.23 4.71
CA ASP A 100 -12.46 4.87 5.55
C ASP A 100 -11.07 4.80 4.89
N LEU A 101 -10.15 5.68 5.31
CA LEU A 101 -8.82 5.76 4.72
C LEU A 101 -7.74 5.77 5.80
N VAL A 102 -6.78 4.85 5.66
CA VAL A 102 -5.55 4.86 6.46
C VAL A 102 -4.36 5.13 5.54
N LEU A 103 -3.64 6.22 5.80
CA LEU A 103 -2.40 6.58 5.11
C LEU A 103 -1.19 6.28 5.98
N PHE A 104 -0.17 5.61 5.43
CA PHE A 104 1.09 5.36 6.13
C PHE A 104 2.28 5.23 5.17
N GLY A 105 3.48 5.54 5.65
CA GLY A 105 4.70 5.46 4.85
C GLY A 105 5.21 4.03 4.69
N SER A 106 6.02 3.79 3.65
CA SER A 106 6.56 2.46 3.35
C SER A 106 7.43 1.84 4.45
N GLY A 107 7.97 2.66 5.35
CA GLY A 107 8.73 2.23 6.53
C GLY A 107 7.88 1.84 7.74
N THR A 108 6.58 2.13 7.74
CA THR A 108 5.69 1.80 8.85
C THR A 108 5.51 0.29 8.95
N LEU A 109 5.80 -0.26 10.14
CA LEU A 109 5.56 -1.67 10.41
C LEU A 109 4.06 -1.88 10.60
N HIS A 110 3.48 -2.79 9.84
CA HIS A 110 2.06 -3.06 9.87
C HIS A 110 1.77 -4.53 9.57
N GLY A 111 0.55 -4.95 9.88
CA GLY A 111 0.09 -6.31 9.69
C GLY A 111 -1.41 -6.43 9.91
N ASN A 112 -1.96 -7.53 9.43
CA ASN A 112 -3.35 -7.90 9.62
C ASN A 112 -3.38 -9.28 10.28
N PRO A 113 -4.01 -9.43 11.46
CA PRO A 113 -4.26 -10.74 12.02
C PRO A 113 -5.27 -11.54 11.17
N PRO A 114 -5.41 -12.85 11.43
CA PRO A 114 -6.41 -13.68 10.78
C PRO A 114 -7.82 -13.12 10.97
N ASN A 115 -8.71 -13.44 10.03
CA ASN A 115 -10.11 -13.06 10.08
C ASN A 115 -10.89 -14.14 10.87
N PHE A 116 -11.23 -13.87 12.12
CA PHE A 116 -12.12 -14.72 12.93
C PHE A 116 -13.57 -14.19 12.93
N GLY A 117 -13.89 -13.31 11.98
CA GLY A 117 -15.24 -12.82 11.76
C GLY A 117 -16.14 -13.89 11.14
N LYS A 118 -17.39 -13.51 10.83
CA LYS A 118 -18.39 -14.42 10.25
C LYS A 118 -18.47 -14.38 8.72
N GLN A 119 -17.61 -13.59 8.08
CA GLN A 119 -17.57 -13.42 6.63
C GLN A 119 -16.19 -12.96 6.17
N ALA A 120 -15.86 -13.27 4.93
CA ALA A 120 -14.63 -12.83 4.29
C ALA A 120 -14.54 -11.30 4.28
N ARG A 121 -13.35 -10.78 4.62
CA ARG A 121 -13.07 -9.33 4.62
C ARG A 121 -12.39 -8.92 3.32
N ARG A 122 -12.65 -7.67 2.90
CA ARG A 122 -12.13 -7.11 1.64
C ARG A 122 -11.59 -5.71 1.86
N ALA A 123 -10.38 -5.46 1.38
CA ALA A 123 -9.75 -4.14 1.42
C ALA A 123 -8.93 -3.89 0.16
N LEU A 124 -8.63 -2.63 -0.11
CA LEU A 124 -7.72 -2.19 -1.16
C LEU A 124 -6.48 -1.58 -0.52
N ALA A 125 -5.31 -2.04 -0.94
CA ALA A 125 -4.05 -1.35 -0.66
C ALA A 125 -3.56 -0.74 -1.97
N ALA A 126 -3.50 0.59 -2.04
CA ALA A 126 -2.93 1.33 -3.17
C ALA A 126 -1.68 2.06 -2.71
N HIS A 127 -0.65 2.02 -3.53
CA HIS A 127 0.68 2.52 -3.20
C HIS A 127 1.08 3.61 -4.16
N PHE A 128 1.72 4.62 -3.61
CA PHE A 128 2.10 5.85 -4.30
C PHE A 128 3.55 6.18 -3.99
N ALA A 129 4.21 6.87 -4.91
CA ALA A 129 5.58 7.36 -4.75
C ALA A 129 5.63 8.84 -5.08
N SER A 130 6.65 9.53 -4.55
CA SER A 130 7.00 10.87 -5.01
C SER A 130 7.38 10.87 -6.49
N GLY A 131 7.12 11.98 -7.18
CA GLY A 131 7.10 12.03 -8.65
C GLY A 131 8.43 11.76 -9.34
N GLU A 132 9.55 11.91 -8.63
CA GLU A 132 10.91 11.64 -9.08
C GLU A 132 11.32 10.15 -9.03
N ILE A 133 10.37 9.24 -8.78
CA ILE A 133 10.59 7.80 -8.75
C ILE A 133 11.52 7.32 -9.86
N SER A 134 12.46 6.45 -9.51
CA SER A 134 13.42 5.87 -10.44
C SER A 134 13.71 4.41 -10.12
N TYR A 135 14.21 3.69 -11.13
CA TYR A 135 14.64 2.31 -10.97
C TYR A 135 16.08 2.26 -10.46
N ARG A 136 16.34 1.37 -9.49
CA ARG A 136 17.68 0.98 -9.06
C ARG A 136 17.77 -0.54 -8.94
N PRO A 137 18.79 -1.21 -9.48
CA PRO A 137 18.93 -2.66 -9.33
C PRO A 137 19.17 -3.04 -7.86
N TYR A 138 18.60 -4.18 -7.42
CA TYR A 138 18.81 -4.70 -6.06
C TYR A 138 18.97 -6.22 -6.05
N GLY A 139 20.22 -6.70 -6.12
CA GLY A 139 20.53 -8.13 -6.09
C GLY A 139 19.73 -8.93 -7.13
N LYS A 140 19.01 -9.96 -6.68
CA LYS A 140 18.09 -10.77 -7.50
C LYS A 140 16.62 -10.33 -7.37
N PHE A 141 16.34 -9.26 -6.62
CA PHE A 141 14.99 -8.77 -6.42
C PHE A 141 14.45 -8.19 -7.73
N SER A 142 13.16 -8.40 -8.00
CA SER A 142 12.44 -7.71 -9.06
C SER A 142 11.01 -7.43 -8.63
N HIS A 143 10.50 -6.26 -8.99
CA HIS A 143 9.10 -5.89 -8.82
C HIS A 143 8.31 -6.14 -10.12
N VAL A 144 7.01 -6.40 -9.99
CA VAL A 144 6.14 -6.67 -11.16
C VAL A 144 6.16 -5.51 -12.17
N ASN A 145 6.24 -4.27 -11.69
CA ASN A 145 6.27 -3.08 -12.55
C ASN A 145 7.44 -3.09 -13.52
N GLU A 146 8.58 -3.71 -13.20
CA GLU A 146 9.74 -3.82 -14.10
C GLU A 146 9.42 -4.55 -15.41
N ARG A 147 8.37 -5.37 -15.42
CA ARG A 147 7.88 -6.10 -16.61
C ARG A 147 6.80 -5.33 -17.36
N LEU A 148 6.18 -4.34 -16.73
CA LEU A 148 5.04 -3.58 -17.27
C LEU A 148 5.49 -2.26 -17.90
N VAL A 149 6.46 -1.59 -17.26
CA VAL A 149 7.00 -0.33 -17.77
C VAL A 149 7.82 -0.56 -19.02
N GLN A 150 7.87 0.46 -19.88
CA GLN A 150 8.85 0.52 -20.95
C GLN A 150 10.28 0.55 -20.40
N ARG A 151 11.26 0.33 -21.28
CA ARG A 151 12.67 0.48 -20.94
C ARG A 151 13.25 1.73 -21.56
N ARG A 152 14.03 2.47 -20.79
CA ARG A 152 14.81 3.64 -21.26
C ARG A 152 16.28 3.39 -20.95
N GLY A 153 17.15 3.48 -21.95
CA GLY A 153 18.58 3.16 -21.77
C GLY A 153 18.85 1.73 -21.29
N GLY A 154 17.96 0.78 -21.61
CA GLY A 154 18.09 -0.63 -21.25
C GLY A 154 17.56 -1.04 -19.87
N VAL A 155 17.18 -0.07 -19.02
CA VAL A 155 16.61 -0.30 -17.67
C VAL A 155 15.12 0.03 -17.61
N PRO A 156 14.35 -0.53 -16.66
CA PRO A 156 12.95 -0.16 -16.42
C PRO A 156 12.78 1.35 -16.20
N ASP A 157 11.79 1.95 -16.87
CA ASP A 157 11.42 3.36 -16.74
C ASP A 157 10.24 3.49 -15.75
N PHE A 158 10.51 3.68 -14.46
CA PHE A 158 9.45 3.82 -13.46
C PHE A 158 8.66 5.13 -13.56
N GLN A 159 9.00 6.02 -14.48
CA GLN A 159 8.22 7.21 -14.82
C GLN A 159 7.34 7.01 -16.06
N ASP A 160 7.17 5.77 -16.53
CA ASP A 160 6.22 5.44 -17.61
C ASP A 160 4.77 5.77 -17.21
N GLU A 161 4.22 6.84 -17.78
CA GLU A 161 2.88 7.36 -17.47
C GLU A 161 1.75 6.34 -17.69
N ARG A 162 1.97 5.29 -18.47
CA ARG A 162 0.94 4.25 -18.69
C ARG A 162 0.79 3.33 -17.47
N VAL A 163 1.86 3.15 -16.71
CA VAL A 163 1.94 2.22 -15.59
C VAL A 163 2.00 2.97 -14.26
N CYS A 164 2.83 4.01 -14.18
CA CYS A 164 3.06 4.83 -13.00
C CYS A 164 2.73 6.32 -13.27
N PRO A 165 1.49 6.65 -13.65
CA PRO A 165 1.11 8.02 -13.98
C PRO A 165 1.29 8.99 -12.82
N VAL A 166 1.58 10.25 -13.12
CA VAL A 166 1.38 11.35 -12.17
C VAL A 166 -0.11 11.48 -11.87
N VAL A 167 -0.45 11.53 -10.58
CA VAL A 167 -1.83 11.63 -10.09
C VAL A 167 -2.09 12.89 -9.26
N ALA A 168 -1.06 13.65 -8.87
CA ALA A 168 -1.19 14.95 -8.21
C ALA A 168 0.12 15.75 -8.21
#